data_AF-A0A4S3PTC5-F1
#
_entry.id   AF-A0A4S3PTC5-F1
#
_cell.length_a   1.000
_cell.length_b   1.000
_cell.length_c   1.000
_cell.angle_alpha   90.00
_cell.angle_beta   90.00
_cell.angle_gamma   90.00
#
_symmetry.space_group_name_H-M   'P 1'
#
loop_
_entity.id
_entity.type
_entity.pdbx_description
1 polymer ?
#
loop_
_entity_poly.entity_id
_entity_poly.type
_entity_poly.pdbx_seq_one_letter_code
_entity_poly.pdbx_strand_id
1 'polypeptide(L)'
;MNRFYTHSVQPGDSIERLALAYKTTVEDIFTANPGINPYYLRVGEFIKIPNIQLNKDRCISQAEVDYRNDLRSLWEEHVAWTRMAIISLIFKLPDIEFVLQRLLRNATDMGNMIRRLYGDVAATTYGNLIKEHLLIAADLVKAALAGDQQAAMTAEKKWYQNADAIAKFLSTGNPYISEETFRKMFYEHLDLTKQEAVFMINKDYQKDIDVYDKIEKQARMMADTISDAMVLLYPDMF
;
A
#
# COMPACT_ATOMS: atom_id res chain seq x y z
N MET A 1 1.67 11.58 26.04
CA MET A 1 2.09 12.05 24.71
C MET A 1 1.25 13.25 24.29
N ASN A 2 1.86 14.26 23.68
CA ASN A 2 1.12 15.41 23.15
C ASN A 2 0.31 14.99 21.92
N ARG A 3 -1.01 15.16 22.00
CA ARG A 3 -1.97 14.87 20.91
C ARG A 3 -1.79 15.81 19.70
N PHE A 4 -0.98 16.86 19.84
CA PHE A 4 -0.76 17.89 18.83
C PHE A 4 0.71 18.33 18.81
N TYR A 5 1.22 18.61 17.62
CA TYR A 5 2.36 19.50 17.42
C TYR A 5 1.87 20.95 17.39
N THR A 6 2.72 21.88 17.80
CA THR A 6 2.46 23.31 17.61
C THR A 6 3.38 23.80 16.50
N HIS A 7 2.80 24.21 15.38
CA HIS A 7 3.52 24.74 14.23
C HIS A 7 3.38 26.27 14.20
N SER A 8 4.50 26.99 14.05
CA SER A 8 4.47 28.44 13.83
C SER A 8 4.47 28.72 12.34
N VAL A 9 3.41 29.36 11.84
CA VAL A 9 3.21 29.65 10.42
C VAL A 9 4.41 30.40 9.84
N GLN A 10 4.98 29.85 8.78
CA GLN A 10 6.06 30.42 7.99
C GLN A 10 5.52 31.01 6.66
N PRO A 11 6.28 31.92 6.02
CA PRO A 11 5.93 32.41 4.69
C PRO A 11 5.75 31.26 3.67
N GLY A 12 4.58 31.18 3.05
CA GLY A 12 4.25 30.18 2.03
C GLY A 12 3.60 28.89 2.55
N ASP A 13 3.29 28.82 3.85
CA ASP A 13 2.45 27.76 4.40
C ASP A 13 0.99 27.90 3.95
N SER A 14 0.36 26.74 3.77
CA SER A 14 -1.09 26.60 3.63
C SER A 14 -1.54 25.40 4.46
N ILE A 15 -2.83 25.32 4.80
CA ILE A 15 -3.35 24.18 5.56
C ILE A 15 -3.10 22.86 4.84
N GLU A 16 -3.20 22.84 3.51
CA GLU A 16 -2.91 21.67 2.68
C GLU A 16 -1.44 21.25 2.76
N ARG A 17 -0.51 22.22 2.71
CA ARG A 17 0.93 21.92 2.82
C ARG A 17 1.29 21.42 4.22
N LEU A 18 0.66 21.98 5.26
CA LEU A 18 0.85 21.54 6.64
C LEU A 18 0.27 20.15 6.87
N ALA A 19 -0.93 19.87 6.34
CA ALA A 19 -1.52 18.53 6.37
C ALA A 19 -0.57 17.50 5.75
N LEU A 20 -0.04 17.81 4.56
CA LEU A 20 0.92 16.95 3.88
C LEU A 20 2.24 16.77 4.68
N ALA A 21 2.82 17.87 5.16
CA ALA A 21 4.11 17.87 5.87
C ALA A 21 4.05 17.09 7.19
N TYR A 22 2.96 17.25 7.94
CA TYR A 22 2.76 16.58 9.22
C TYR A 22 2.06 15.23 9.12
N LYS A 23 1.76 14.78 7.89
CA LYS A 23 1.02 13.54 7.62
C LYS A 23 -0.28 13.52 8.42
N THR A 24 -1.12 14.55 8.31
CA THR A 24 -2.46 14.64 8.90
C THR A 24 -3.44 15.11 7.83
N THR A 25 -4.74 15.19 8.13
CA THR A 25 -5.72 15.73 7.19
C THR A 25 -5.99 17.22 7.42
N VAL A 26 -6.44 17.90 6.36
CA VAL A 26 -6.93 19.29 6.44
C VAL A 26 -8.10 19.40 7.43
N GLU A 27 -8.99 18.40 7.44
CA GLU A 27 -10.14 18.32 8.33
C GLU A 27 -9.74 18.19 9.80
N ASP A 28 -8.74 17.36 10.11
CA ASP A 28 -8.22 17.24 11.47
C ASP A 28 -7.57 18.55 11.94
N ILE A 29 -6.84 19.24 11.04
CA ILE A 29 -6.26 20.57 11.35
C ILE A 29 -7.39 21.58 11.63
N PHE A 30 -8.46 21.61 10.84
CA PHE A 30 -9.59 22.49 11.11
C PHE A 30 -10.31 22.15 12.42
N THR A 31 -10.51 20.86 12.69
CA THR A 31 -11.11 20.38 13.94
C THR A 31 -10.29 20.80 15.16
N ALA A 32 -8.96 20.75 15.04
CA ALA A 32 -8.04 21.15 16.11
C ALA A 32 -7.92 22.67 16.29
N ASN A 33 -8.29 23.45 15.28
CA ASN A 33 -8.21 24.91 15.29
C ASN A 33 -9.54 25.56 14.88
N PRO A 34 -10.59 25.48 15.72
CA PRO A 34 -11.88 26.10 15.43
C PRO A 34 -11.72 27.61 15.17
N GLY A 35 -12.23 28.07 14.02
CA GLY A 35 -12.22 29.49 13.65
C GLY A 35 -10.97 29.96 12.89
N ILE A 36 -10.00 29.08 12.59
CA ILE A 36 -8.88 29.43 11.70
C ILE A 36 -9.39 29.75 10.29
N ASN A 37 -8.83 30.78 9.66
CA ASN A 37 -9.15 31.12 8.28
C ASN A 37 -8.08 30.55 7.34
N PRO A 38 -8.40 29.55 6.49
CA PRO A 38 -7.39 28.88 5.67
C PRO A 38 -6.73 29.76 4.61
N TYR A 39 -7.37 30.87 4.23
CA TYR A 39 -6.84 31.79 3.22
C TYR A 39 -5.94 32.88 3.79
N TYR A 40 -5.95 33.09 5.11
CA TYR A 40 -5.27 34.22 5.76
C TYR A 40 -4.50 33.78 7.01
N LEU A 41 -3.62 32.79 6.85
CA LEU A 41 -2.69 32.38 7.91
C LEU A 41 -1.68 33.51 8.17
N ARG A 42 -1.55 33.93 9.44
CA ARG A 42 -0.62 35.01 9.79
C ARG A 42 0.74 34.42 10.12
N VAL A 43 1.80 34.92 9.47
CA VAL A 43 3.18 34.50 9.81
C VAL A 43 3.44 34.73 11.31
N GLY A 44 3.96 33.70 11.97
CA GLY A 44 4.16 33.68 13.43
C GLY A 44 2.96 33.18 14.25
N GLU A 45 1.77 33.03 13.65
CA GLU A 45 0.62 32.39 14.29
C GLU A 45 0.92 30.92 14.60
N PHE A 46 0.41 30.42 15.72
CA PHE A 46 0.57 29.03 16.11
C PHE A 46 -0.65 28.20 15.73
N ILE A 47 -0.45 27.19 14.90
CA ILE A 47 -1.47 26.21 14.50
C ILE A 47 -1.23 24.91 15.27
N LYS A 48 -2.28 24.34 15.85
CA LYS A 48 -2.25 22.99 16.41
C LYS A 48 -2.34 21.98 15.29
N ILE A 49 -1.32 21.17 15.12
CA ILE A 49 -1.31 20.11 14.11
C ILE A 49 -1.55 18.77 14.81
N PRO A 50 -2.67 18.07 14.53
CA PRO A 50 -2.95 16.76 15.10
C PRO A 50 -1.82 15.78 14.83
N ASN A 51 -1.40 15.06 15.87
CA ASN A 51 -0.53 13.91 15.69
C ASN A 51 -1.40 12.67 15.48
N ILE A 52 -1.64 12.33 14.22
CA ILE A 52 -2.44 11.15 13.85
C ILE A 52 -1.63 9.86 13.88
N GLN A 53 -0.36 9.89 14.31
CA GLN A 53 0.38 8.65 14.52
C GLN A 53 -0.23 7.90 15.70
N LEU A 54 -0.57 6.64 15.48
CA LEU A 54 -1.08 5.78 16.54
C LEU A 54 -0.02 5.67 17.64
N ASN A 55 -0.42 6.03 18.87
CA ASN A 55 0.45 5.90 20.03
C ASN A 55 0.80 4.43 20.25
N LYS A 56 2.08 4.08 20.13
CA LYS A 56 2.57 2.70 20.32
C LYS A 56 2.38 2.17 21.75
N ASP A 57 2.20 3.07 22.71
CA ASP A 57 2.02 2.72 24.13
C ASP A 57 0.54 2.64 24.53
N ARG A 58 -0.41 2.72 23.59
CA ARG A 58 -1.84 2.59 23.90
C ARG A 58 -2.25 1.11 23.96
N CYS A 59 -3.23 0.82 24.80
CA CYS A 59 -3.97 -0.44 24.69
C CYS A 59 -4.73 -0.46 23.36
N ILE A 60 -4.63 -1.56 22.63
CA ILE A 60 -5.37 -1.83 21.39
C ILE A 60 -6.43 -2.90 21.66
N SER A 61 -7.58 -2.85 20.98
CA SER A 61 -8.60 -3.89 21.15
C SER A 61 -8.18 -5.19 20.45
N GLN A 62 -8.86 -6.28 20.78
CA GLN A 62 -8.68 -7.54 20.04
C GLN A 62 -9.05 -7.39 18.55
N ALA A 63 -10.08 -6.60 18.23
CA ALA A 63 -10.49 -6.36 16.86
C ALA A 63 -9.40 -5.65 16.05
N GLU A 64 -8.68 -4.72 16.66
CA GLU A 64 -7.52 -4.08 16.02
C GLU A 64 -6.37 -5.07 15.79
N VAL A 65 -6.05 -5.90 16.79
CA VAL A 65 -4.99 -6.92 16.67
C VAL A 65 -5.30 -7.89 15.54
N ASP A 66 -6.54 -8.41 15.50
CA ASP A 66 -6.99 -9.36 14.49
C ASP A 66 -6.91 -8.72 13.09
N TYR A 67 -7.44 -7.50 12.93
CA TYR A 67 -7.41 -6.81 11.64
C TYR A 67 -6.00 -6.58 11.10
N ARG A 68 -5.06 -6.16 11.97
CA ARG A 68 -3.65 -5.97 11.59
C ARG A 68 -2.99 -7.26 11.18
N ASN A 69 -3.22 -8.33 11.93
CA ASN A 69 -2.63 -9.64 11.66
C ASN A 69 -3.21 -10.26 10.39
N ASP A 70 -4.51 -10.16 10.18
CA ASP A 70 -5.17 -10.64 8.97
C ASP A 70 -4.64 -9.91 7.72
N LEU A 71 -4.50 -8.58 7.80
CA LEU A 71 -3.99 -7.81 6.67
C LEU A 71 -2.51 -8.10 6.40
N ARG A 72 -1.68 -8.26 7.43
CA ARG A 72 -0.28 -8.72 7.26
C ARG A 72 -0.23 -10.09 6.61
N SER A 73 -1.05 -11.03 7.08
CA SER A 73 -1.12 -12.38 6.52
C SER A 73 -1.50 -12.34 5.04
N LEU A 74 -2.46 -11.51 4.65
CA LEU A 74 -2.85 -11.35 3.24
C LEU A 74 -1.72 -10.78 2.38
N TRP A 75 -0.95 -9.81 2.87
CA TRP A 75 0.20 -9.25 2.15
C TRP A 75 1.41 -10.20 2.12
N GLU A 76 1.63 -10.99 3.16
CA GLU A 76 2.65 -12.05 3.18
C GLU A 76 2.28 -13.18 2.21
N GLU A 77 1.01 -13.60 2.21
CA GLU A 77 0.48 -14.53 1.21
C GLU A 77 0.64 -13.97 -0.20
N HIS A 78 0.32 -12.69 -0.42
CA HIS A 78 0.44 -12.04 -1.72
C HIS A 78 1.85 -12.20 -2.30
N VAL A 79 2.88 -11.91 -1.49
CA VAL A 79 4.27 -12.01 -1.96
C VAL A 79 4.77 -13.45 -2.03
N ALA A 80 4.38 -14.32 -1.10
CA ALA A 80 4.74 -15.73 -1.14
C ALA A 80 4.16 -16.43 -2.37
N TRP A 81 2.87 -16.24 -2.66
CA TRP A 81 2.23 -16.86 -3.84
C TRP A 81 2.72 -16.23 -5.15
N THR A 82 3.11 -14.95 -5.15
CA THR A 82 3.77 -14.32 -6.31
C THR A 82 5.13 -14.95 -6.58
N ARG A 83 5.96 -15.12 -5.54
CA ARG A 83 7.25 -15.84 -5.65
C ARG A 83 7.06 -17.26 -6.18
N MET A 84 6.08 -18.00 -5.64
CA MET A 84 5.76 -19.36 -6.13
C MET A 84 5.34 -19.35 -7.60
N ALA A 85 4.55 -18.36 -8.04
CA ALA A 85 4.16 -18.23 -9.44
C ALA A 85 5.37 -17.94 -10.34
N ILE A 86 6.29 -17.06 -9.91
CA ILE A 86 7.54 -16.76 -10.61
C ILE A 86 8.39 -18.04 -10.75
N ILE A 87 8.57 -18.79 -9.66
CA ILE A 87 9.28 -20.09 -9.65
C ILE A 87 8.63 -21.04 -10.66
N SER A 88 7.31 -21.26 -10.56
CA SER A 88 6.60 -22.20 -11.44
C SER A 88 6.66 -21.80 -12.91
N LEU A 89 6.62 -20.51 -13.23
CA LEU A 89 6.78 -20.00 -14.60
C LEU A 89 8.18 -20.24 -15.15
N ILE A 90 9.22 -19.87 -14.38
CA ILE A 90 10.62 -19.95 -14.83
C ILE A 90 11.06 -21.41 -15.00
N PHE A 91 10.72 -22.28 -14.03
CA PHE A 91 11.10 -23.69 -14.06
C PHE A 91 10.10 -24.58 -14.78
N LYS A 92 9.03 -24.01 -15.35
CA LYS A 92 7.97 -24.72 -16.08
C LYS A 92 7.37 -25.85 -15.25
N LEU A 93 7.09 -25.57 -13.98
CA LEU A 93 6.53 -26.55 -13.06
C LEU A 93 5.07 -26.86 -13.44
N PRO A 94 4.62 -28.12 -13.30
CA PRO A 94 3.27 -28.53 -13.70
C PRO A 94 2.17 -28.00 -12.75
N ASP A 95 2.54 -27.33 -11.66
CA ASP A 95 1.63 -26.79 -10.65
C ASP A 95 1.14 -25.36 -10.94
N ILE A 96 1.64 -24.73 -12.01
CA ILE A 96 1.42 -23.30 -12.28
C ILE A 96 -0.06 -22.90 -12.28
N GLU A 97 -0.96 -23.73 -12.79
CA GLU A 97 -2.40 -23.43 -12.79
C GLU A 97 -2.98 -23.38 -11.37
N PHE A 98 -2.55 -24.28 -10.49
CA PHE A 98 -3.00 -24.31 -9.09
C PHE A 98 -2.42 -23.13 -8.30
N VAL A 99 -1.15 -22.81 -8.53
CA VAL A 99 -0.46 -21.67 -7.91
C VAL A 99 -1.13 -20.35 -8.32
N LEU A 100 -1.40 -20.15 -9.61
CA LEU A 100 -2.08 -18.96 -10.11
C LEU A 100 -3.52 -18.85 -9.57
N GLN A 101 -4.26 -19.95 -9.50
CA GLN A 101 -5.61 -19.92 -8.90
C GLN A 101 -5.57 -19.48 -7.43
N ARG A 102 -4.61 -19.98 -6.65
CA ARG A 102 -4.43 -19.59 -5.25
C ARG A 102 -3.98 -18.13 -5.10
N LEU A 103 -3.09 -17.67 -5.96
CA LEU A 103 -2.64 -16.29 -6.02
C LEU A 103 -3.79 -15.34 -6.36
N LEU A 104 -4.61 -15.65 -7.36
CA LEU A 104 -5.74 -14.82 -7.74
C LEU A 104 -6.87 -14.83 -6.69
N ARG A 105 -6.98 -15.87 -5.87
CA ARG A 105 -7.90 -15.87 -4.70
C ARG A 105 -7.48 -14.83 -3.66
N ASN A 106 -6.18 -14.65 -3.43
CA ASN A 106 -5.67 -13.64 -2.50
C ASN A 106 -6.16 -12.22 -2.86
N ALA A 107 -6.30 -11.89 -4.15
CA ALA A 107 -6.88 -10.61 -4.57
C ALA A 107 -8.34 -10.42 -4.09
N THR A 108 -9.15 -11.47 -4.19
CA THR A 108 -10.52 -11.48 -3.66
C THR A 108 -10.53 -11.34 -2.14
N ASP A 109 -9.63 -12.05 -1.45
CA ASP A 109 -9.52 -12.02 0.01
C ASP A 109 -9.09 -10.62 0.51
N MET A 110 -8.14 -9.97 -0.17
CA MET A 110 -7.77 -8.56 0.05
C MET A 110 -8.95 -7.60 -0.16
N GLY A 111 -9.76 -7.81 -1.21
CA GLY A 111 -11.00 -7.06 -1.41
C GLY A 111 -11.98 -7.24 -0.25
N ASN A 112 -12.15 -8.47 0.22
CA ASN A 112 -13.04 -8.79 1.35
C ASN A 112 -12.59 -8.15 2.67
N MET A 113 -11.28 -7.94 2.86
CA MET A 113 -10.73 -7.31 4.07
C MET A 113 -11.28 -5.90 4.31
N ILE A 114 -11.61 -5.17 3.25
CA ILE A 114 -12.13 -3.80 3.34
C ILE A 114 -13.66 -3.74 3.22
N ARG A 115 -14.34 -4.88 2.96
CA ARG A 115 -15.78 -4.95 2.68
C ARG A 115 -16.64 -4.46 3.83
N ARG A 116 -16.29 -4.82 5.07
CA ARG A 116 -17.04 -4.36 6.26
C ARG A 116 -16.94 -2.85 6.46
N LEU A 117 -15.86 -2.23 6.00
CA LEU A 117 -15.57 -0.81 6.19
C LEU A 117 -16.22 0.05 5.08
N TYR A 118 -16.12 -0.39 3.82
CA TYR A 118 -16.50 0.40 2.64
C TYR A 118 -17.60 -0.20 1.76
N GLY A 119 -18.11 -1.38 2.10
CA GLY A 119 -19.16 -2.07 1.36
C GLY A 119 -18.69 -2.81 0.11
N ASP A 120 -19.65 -3.45 -0.58
CA ASP A 120 -19.39 -4.41 -1.64
C ASP A 120 -18.74 -3.81 -2.89
N VAL A 121 -19.12 -2.59 -3.26
CA VAL A 121 -18.58 -1.91 -4.45
C VAL A 121 -17.10 -1.62 -4.28
N ALA A 122 -16.71 -1.07 -3.14
CA ALA A 122 -15.31 -0.78 -2.84
C ALA A 122 -14.48 -2.08 -2.74
N ALA A 123 -14.97 -3.09 -2.01
CA ALA A 123 -14.31 -4.39 -1.89
C ALA A 123 -14.06 -5.05 -3.25
N THR A 124 -15.08 -5.07 -4.11
CA THR A 124 -14.99 -5.68 -5.45
C THR A 124 -14.04 -4.89 -6.34
N THR A 125 -14.07 -3.56 -6.26
CA THR A 125 -13.17 -2.69 -7.03
C THR A 125 -11.71 -2.92 -6.63
N TYR A 126 -11.41 -2.92 -5.33
CA TYR A 126 -10.07 -3.17 -4.82
C TYR A 126 -9.56 -4.56 -5.21
N GLY A 127 -10.38 -5.60 -5.01
CA GLY A 127 -10.01 -6.96 -5.39
C GLY A 127 -9.73 -7.10 -6.89
N ASN A 128 -10.49 -6.40 -7.75
CA ASN A 128 -10.23 -6.39 -9.19
C ASN A 128 -8.93 -5.68 -9.57
N LEU A 129 -8.60 -4.56 -8.91
CA LEU A 129 -7.33 -3.85 -9.14
C LEU A 129 -6.13 -4.74 -8.78
N ILE A 130 -6.20 -5.44 -7.63
CA ILE A 130 -5.16 -6.39 -7.22
C ILE A 130 -5.13 -7.62 -8.15
N LYS A 131 -6.27 -8.09 -8.63
CA LYS A 131 -6.31 -9.20 -9.58
C LYS A 131 -5.63 -8.82 -10.91
N GLU A 132 -5.92 -7.64 -11.43
CA GLU A 132 -5.27 -7.09 -12.63
C GLU A 132 -3.76 -6.93 -12.41
N HIS A 133 -3.36 -6.40 -11.25
CA HIS A 133 -1.96 -6.28 -10.84
C HIS A 133 -1.19 -7.61 -10.99
N LEU A 134 -1.75 -8.69 -10.45
CA LEU A 134 -1.16 -10.03 -10.46
C LEU A 134 -1.09 -10.64 -11.87
N LEU A 135 -2.11 -10.40 -12.69
CA LEU A 135 -2.13 -10.86 -14.08
C LEU A 135 -1.06 -10.15 -14.92
N ILE A 136 -0.91 -8.83 -14.75
CA ILE A 136 0.13 -8.05 -15.45
C ILE A 136 1.53 -8.53 -15.04
N ALA A 137 1.75 -8.81 -13.75
CA ALA A 137 3.03 -9.35 -13.27
C ALA A 137 3.37 -10.69 -13.95
N ALA A 138 2.39 -11.60 -14.05
CA ALA A 138 2.58 -12.87 -14.74
C ALA A 138 2.90 -12.69 -16.24
N ASP A 139 2.23 -11.75 -16.92
CA ASP A 139 2.50 -11.43 -18.32
C ASP A 139 3.89 -10.83 -18.52
N LEU A 140 4.35 -9.98 -17.58
CA LEU A 140 5.69 -9.41 -17.59
C LEU A 140 6.76 -10.50 -17.47
N VAL A 141 6.59 -11.45 -16.54
CA VAL A 141 7.52 -12.59 -16.38
C VAL A 141 7.54 -13.47 -17.62
N LYS A 142 6.38 -13.78 -18.21
CA LYS A 142 6.29 -14.55 -19.46
C LYS A 142 6.99 -13.85 -20.62
N ALA A 143 6.80 -12.54 -20.78
CA ALA A 143 7.46 -11.75 -21.81
C ALA A 143 8.98 -11.74 -21.63
N ALA A 144 9.46 -11.57 -20.39
CA ALA A 144 10.88 -11.62 -20.07
C ALA A 144 11.49 -12.99 -20.41
N LEU A 145 10.81 -14.09 -20.06
CA LEU A 145 11.23 -15.46 -20.40
C LEU A 145 11.27 -15.74 -21.90
N ALA A 146 10.38 -15.10 -22.67
CA ALA A 146 10.35 -15.20 -24.13
C ALA A 146 11.43 -14.32 -24.81
N GLY A 147 12.14 -13.47 -24.07
CA GLY A 147 13.05 -12.47 -24.62
C GLY A 147 12.34 -11.33 -25.36
N ASP A 148 11.02 -11.19 -25.19
CA ASP A 148 10.22 -10.15 -25.82
C ASP A 148 10.29 -8.85 -25.02
N GLN A 149 11.33 -8.06 -25.33
CA GLN A 149 11.58 -6.78 -24.66
C GLN A 149 10.42 -5.79 -24.83
N GLN A 150 9.76 -5.78 -25.98
CA GLN A 150 8.68 -4.84 -26.25
C GLN A 150 7.43 -5.18 -25.43
N ALA A 151 7.06 -6.46 -25.36
CA ALA A 151 5.97 -6.92 -24.50
C ALA A 151 6.30 -6.68 -23.03
N ALA A 152 7.53 -6.95 -22.59
CA ALA A 152 7.96 -6.72 -21.20
C ALA A 152 7.86 -5.24 -20.81
N MET A 153 8.37 -4.32 -21.64
CA MET A 153 8.23 -2.87 -21.38
C MET A 153 6.77 -2.40 -21.38
N THR A 154 5.94 -2.99 -22.24
CA THR A 154 4.51 -2.66 -22.31
C THR A 154 3.77 -3.13 -21.05
N ALA A 155 4.04 -4.36 -20.61
CA ALA A 155 3.48 -4.91 -19.37
C ALA A 155 3.96 -4.10 -18.16
N GLU A 156 5.24 -3.75 -18.10
CA GLU A 156 5.82 -2.95 -17.02
C GLU A 156 5.11 -1.60 -16.90
N LYS A 157 4.95 -0.87 -18.01
CA LYS A 157 4.24 0.40 -18.01
C LYS A 157 2.80 0.26 -17.47
N LYS A 158 2.08 -0.78 -17.88
CA LYS A 158 0.72 -1.06 -17.37
C LYS A 158 0.74 -1.38 -15.88
N TRP A 159 1.77 -2.08 -15.41
CA TRP A 159 1.92 -2.47 -14.01
C TRP A 159 2.06 -1.25 -13.09
N TYR A 160 2.89 -0.28 -13.48
CA TYR A 160 3.02 1.00 -12.78
C TYR A 160 1.72 1.84 -12.83
N GLN A 161 1.00 1.83 -13.95
CA GLN A 161 -0.30 2.49 -14.05
C GLN A 161 -1.36 1.87 -13.13
N ASN A 162 -1.36 0.53 -13.01
CA ASN A 162 -2.25 -0.16 -12.07
C ASN A 162 -1.86 0.14 -10.61
N ALA A 163 -0.57 0.22 -10.29
CA ALA A 163 -0.10 0.69 -8.97
C ALA A 163 -0.57 2.11 -8.64
N ASP A 164 -0.55 3.04 -9.61
CA ASP A 164 -1.11 4.38 -9.45
C ASP A 164 -2.62 4.34 -9.17
N ALA A 165 -3.36 3.49 -9.89
CA ALA A 165 -4.80 3.32 -9.68
C ALA A 165 -5.12 2.77 -8.28
N ILE A 166 -4.33 1.81 -7.78
CA ILE A 166 -4.46 1.27 -6.43
C ILE A 166 -4.18 2.35 -5.38
N ALA A 167 -3.07 3.08 -5.53
CA ALA A 167 -2.69 4.14 -4.59
C ALA A 167 -3.77 5.22 -4.52
N LYS A 168 -4.32 5.63 -5.67
CA LYS A 168 -5.41 6.60 -5.76
C LYS A 168 -6.72 6.06 -5.16
N PHE A 169 -7.05 4.79 -5.40
CA PHE A 169 -8.24 4.17 -4.84
C PHE A 169 -8.21 4.20 -3.30
N LEU A 170 -7.08 3.78 -2.71
CA LEU A 170 -6.93 3.73 -1.25
C LEU A 170 -6.89 5.12 -0.62
N SER A 171 -6.19 6.08 -1.23
CA SER A 171 -6.11 7.47 -0.72
C SER A 171 -7.44 8.21 -0.82
N THR A 172 -8.24 7.94 -1.86
CA THR A 172 -9.59 8.52 -2.01
C THR A 172 -10.54 7.98 -0.94
N GLY A 173 -10.43 6.70 -0.61
CA GLY A 173 -11.27 6.06 0.43
C GLY A 173 -10.80 6.31 1.86
N ASN A 174 -9.54 6.70 2.05
CA ASN A 174 -8.97 6.91 3.37
C ASN A 174 -7.98 8.09 3.39
N PRO A 175 -8.34 9.23 4.03
CA PRO A 175 -7.51 10.43 4.01
C PRO A 175 -6.20 10.28 4.81
N TYR A 176 -6.07 9.23 5.61
CA TYR A 176 -4.84 8.88 6.31
C TYR A 176 -3.83 8.12 5.42
N ILE A 177 -4.22 7.77 4.18
CA ILE A 177 -3.33 7.23 3.16
C ILE A 177 -2.97 8.34 2.18
N SER A 178 -1.72 8.83 2.25
CA SER A 178 -1.18 9.74 1.23
C SER A 178 -0.99 8.99 -0.08
N GLU A 179 -1.66 9.44 -1.15
CA GLU A 179 -1.51 8.86 -2.50
C GLU A 179 -0.04 8.82 -2.93
N GLU A 180 0.68 9.94 -2.75
CA GLU A 180 2.08 10.06 -3.13
C GLU A 180 2.97 9.07 -2.37
N THR A 181 2.78 8.97 -1.06
CA THR A 181 3.59 8.10 -0.20
C THR A 181 3.31 6.64 -0.51
N PHE A 182 2.04 6.26 -0.61
CA PHE A 182 1.66 4.88 -0.88
C PHE A 182 2.07 4.45 -2.30
N ARG A 183 1.97 5.34 -3.29
CA ARG A 183 2.49 5.10 -4.66
C ARG A 183 3.99 4.84 -4.65
N LYS A 184 4.79 5.60 -3.89
CA LYS A 184 6.23 5.35 -3.75
C LYS A 184 6.52 3.98 -3.14
N MET A 185 5.77 3.60 -2.10
CA MET A 185 5.88 2.25 -1.52
C MET A 185 5.54 1.18 -2.56
N PHE A 186 4.48 1.38 -3.33
CA PHE A 186 4.08 0.44 -4.39
C PHE A 186 5.14 0.35 -5.50
N TYR A 187 5.77 1.46 -5.90
CA TYR A 187 6.85 1.42 -6.90
C TYR A 187 8.07 0.66 -6.40
N GLU A 188 8.43 0.82 -5.13
CA GLU A 188 9.47 0.00 -4.50
C GLU A 188 9.08 -1.49 -4.50
N HIS A 189 7.81 -1.81 -4.24
CA HIS A 189 7.28 -3.17 -4.38
C HIS A 189 7.54 -3.75 -5.78
N LEU A 190 7.16 -2.99 -6.82
CA LEU A 190 7.28 -3.42 -8.21
C LEU A 190 8.75 -3.69 -8.58
N ASP A 191 9.63 -2.77 -8.18
CA ASP A 191 11.06 -2.88 -8.49
C ASP A 191 11.69 -4.10 -7.80
N LEU A 192 11.39 -4.34 -6.52
CA LEU A 192 11.89 -5.51 -5.79
C LEU A 192 11.39 -6.82 -6.43
N THR A 193 10.10 -6.93 -6.74
CA THR A 193 9.52 -8.12 -7.38
C THR A 193 10.06 -8.33 -8.80
N LYS A 194 10.32 -7.25 -9.55
CA LYS A 194 11.01 -7.34 -10.85
C LYS A 194 12.44 -7.85 -10.69
N GLN A 195 13.17 -7.36 -9.70
CA GLN A 195 14.53 -7.84 -9.39
C GLN A 195 14.53 -9.33 -9.03
N GLU A 196 13.58 -9.78 -8.21
CA GLU A 196 13.37 -11.21 -7.88
C GLU A 196 13.26 -12.06 -9.16
N ALA A 197 12.33 -11.70 -10.07
CA ALA A 197 12.17 -12.42 -11.33
C ALA A 197 13.45 -12.41 -12.19
N VAL A 198 14.14 -11.28 -12.29
CA VAL A 198 15.39 -11.16 -13.06
C VAL A 198 16.52 -12.00 -12.46
N PHE A 199 16.71 -11.96 -11.14
CA PHE A 199 17.72 -12.78 -10.47
C PHE A 199 17.44 -14.27 -10.66
N MET A 200 16.17 -14.68 -10.57
CA MET A 200 15.77 -16.07 -10.78
C MET A 200 15.98 -16.53 -12.23
N ILE A 201 15.66 -15.70 -13.23
CA ILE A 201 15.94 -15.97 -14.66
C ILE A 201 17.45 -16.15 -14.90
N ASN A 202 18.26 -15.27 -14.29
CA ASN A 202 19.71 -15.29 -14.42
C ASN A 202 20.41 -16.33 -13.54
N LYS A 203 19.65 -17.06 -12.70
CA LYS A 203 20.15 -18.05 -11.72
C LYS A 203 21.05 -17.45 -10.63
N ASP A 204 20.88 -16.16 -10.34
CA ASP A 204 21.53 -15.43 -9.25
C ASP A 204 20.81 -15.72 -7.91
N TYR A 205 20.73 -17.00 -7.50
CA TYR A 205 19.86 -17.45 -6.41
C TYR A 205 20.12 -16.78 -5.06
N GLN A 206 21.38 -16.43 -4.76
CA GLN A 206 21.67 -15.71 -3.51
C GLN A 206 21.03 -14.31 -3.51
N LYS A 207 21.12 -13.57 -4.64
CA LYS A 207 20.50 -12.25 -4.75
C LYS A 207 18.98 -12.33 -4.75
N ASP A 208 18.42 -13.39 -5.35
CA ASP A 208 16.99 -13.70 -5.32
C ASP A 208 16.49 -13.91 -3.87
N ILE A 209 17.23 -14.65 -3.05
CA ILE A 209 16.91 -14.81 -1.62
C ILE A 209 17.04 -13.46 -0.88
N ASP A 210 18.15 -12.74 -1.09
CA ASP A 210 18.41 -11.47 -0.41
C ASP A 210 17.37 -10.37 -0.78
N VAL A 211 16.82 -10.40 -1.99
CA VAL A 211 15.75 -9.46 -2.39
C VAL A 211 14.39 -9.89 -1.83
N TYR A 212 14.13 -11.19 -1.69
CA TYR A 212 12.89 -11.66 -1.10
C TYR A 212 12.73 -11.23 0.37
N ASP A 213 13.80 -11.23 1.17
CA ASP A 213 13.80 -10.68 2.53
C ASP A 213 13.32 -9.21 2.57
N LYS A 214 13.67 -8.44 1.53
CA LYS A 214 13.23 -7.04 1.38
C LYS A 214 11.77 -6.98 0.96
N ILE A 215 11.33 -7.84 0.04
CA ILE A 215 9.93 -7.94 -0.40
C ILE A 215 9.01 -8.24 0.79
N GLU A 216 9.34 -9.23 1.62
CA GLU A 216 8.52 -9.58 2.80
C GLU A 216 8.43 -8.44 3.82
N LYS A 217 9.55 -7.76 4.07
CA LYS A 217 9.55 -6.57 4.95
C LYS A 217 8.69 -5.46 4.36
N GLN A 218 8.80 -5.23 3.05
CA GLN A 218 8.07 -4.19 2.34
C GLN A 218 6.56 -4.48 2.31
N ALA A 219 6.16 -5.73 2.10
CA ALA A 219 4.77 -6.17 2.15
C ALA A 219 4.14 -5.92 3.54
N ARG A 220 4.86 -6.23 4.63
CA ARG A 220 4.42 -5.92 5.99
C ARG A 220 4.29 -4.41 6.23
N MET A 221 5.20 -3.59 5.70
CA MET A 221 5.07 -2.12 5.80
C MET A 221 3.84 -1.60 5.05
N MET A 222 3.51 -2.17 3.89
CA MET A 222 2.29 -1.81 3.14
C MET A 222 1.03 -2.22 3.92
N ALA A 223 1.01 -3.43 4.47
CA ALA A 223 -0.08 -3.90 5.33
C ALA A 223 -0.27 -2.99 6.56
N ASP A 224 0.81 -2.62 7.23
CA ASP A 224 0.79 -1.75 8.40
C ASP A 224 0.26 -0.36 8.05
N THR A 225 0.69 0.21 6.92
CA THR A 225 0.21 1.51 6.44
C THR A 225 -1.30 1.51 6.20
N ILE A 226 -1.82 0.45 5.58
CA ILE A 226 -3.26 0.33 5.33
C ILE A 226 -4.01 0.12 6.65
N SER A 227 -3.55 -0.80 7.50
CA SER A 227 -4.24 -1.09 8.77
C SER A 227 -4.26 0.09 9.73
N ASP A 228 -3.15 0.84 9.84
CA ASP A 228 -3.08 2.07 10.63
C ASP A 228 -4.14 3.08 10.16
N ALA A 229 -4.24 3.28 8.85
CA ALA A 229 -5.20 4.20 8.26
C ALA A 229 -6.66 3.75 8.50
N MET A 230 -6.95 2.45 8.46
CA MET A 230 -8.30 1.93 8.75
C MET A 230 -8.67 2.13 10.22
N VAL A 231 -7.74 1.89 11.14
CA VAL A 231 -7.93 2.12 12.57
C VAL A 231 -8.16 3.60 12.87
N LEU A 232 -7.42 4.49 12.21
CA LEU A 232 -7.58 5.93 12.36
C LEU A 232 -8.93 6.44 11.83
N LEU A 233 -9.41 5.86 10.72
CA LEU A 233 -10.68 6.28 10.12
C LEU A 233 -11.91 5.72 10.84
N TYR A 234 -11.79 4.51 11.41
CA TYR A 234 -12.90 3.82 12.06
C TYR A 234 -12.60 3.42 13.51
N PRO A 235 -12.25 4.37 14.38
CA PRO A 235 -11.80 4.06 15.74
C PRO A 235 -12.85 3.32 16.57
N ASP A 236 -14.16 3.55 16.34
CA ASP A 236 -15.23 2.87 17.09
C ASP A 236 -15.38 1.37 16.75
N MET A 237 -14.73 0.92 15.67
CA MET A 237 -14.70 -0.51 15.30
C MET A 237 -13.46 -1.25 15.83
N PHE A 238 -12.50 -0.53 16.41
CA PHE A 238 -11.16 -1.03 16.75
C PHE A 238 -10.69 -0.60 18.16
#